data_AF-A0A838D150-F1
#
_entry.id   AF-A0A838D150-F1
#
_cell.length_a   1.000
_cell.length_b   1.000
_cell.length_c   1.000
_cell.angle_alpha   90.00
_cell.angle_beta   90.00
_cell.angle_gamma   90.00
#
_symmetry.space_group_name_H-M   'P 1'
#
loop_
_entity.id
_entity.type
_entity.pdbx_description
1 polymer ?
#
loop_
_entity_poly.entity_id
_entity_poly.type
_entity_poly.pdbx_seq_one_letter_code
_entity_poly.pdbx_strand_id
1 'polypeptide(L)' 'MTRTTVNIDSEALDGAREALGTEGTSQTINQALREVRRRKELADFDVLRDIDGTPEEVAAGRASRTPLDPLDE' A
#
# COMPACT_ATOMS: atom_id res chain seq x y z
N MET A 1 4.73 17.45 7.68
CA MET A 1 3.29 17.11 7.77
C MET A 1 2.52 18.37 7.40
N THR A 2 1.67 18.33 6.38
CA THR A 2 0.89 19.50 5.93
C THR A 2 -0.48 19.45 6.60
N ARG A 3 -0.91 20.56 7.22
CA ARG A 3 -2.22 20.66 7.88
C ARG A 3 -3.25 21.18 6.89
N THR A 4 -4.30 20.40 6.67
CA THR A 4 -5.42 20.77 5.80
C THR A 4 -6.71 20.64 6.60
N THR A 5 -7.62 21.60 6.44
CA THR A 5 -8.95 21.56 7.04
C THR A 5 -9.94 21.03 6.02
N VAL A 6 -10.69 20.00 6.38
CA VAL A 6 -11.73 19.39 5.55
C VAL A 6 -12.97 19.16 6.42
N ASN A 7 -14.16 19.34 5.83
CA ASN A 7 -15.41 19.00 6.50
C ASN A 7 -15.64 17.49 6.33
N ILE A 8 -15.92 16.81 7.44
CA ILE A 8 -16.15 15.37 7.48
C ILE A 8 -17.44 15.15 8.24
N ASP A 9 -18.29 14.27 7.70
CA ASP A 9 -19.47 13.80 8.39
C ASP A 9 -19.07 13.03 9.67
N SER A 10 -19.64 13.42 10.81
CA SER A 10 -19.25 12.86 12.12
C SER A 10 -19.61 11.39 12.25
N GLU A 11 -20.76 10.97 11.71
CA GLU A 11 -21.21 9.57 11.78
C GLU A 11 -20.30 8.68 10.92
N ALA A 12 -19.91 9.16 9.73
CA ALA A 12 -18.96 8.47 8.87
C ALA A 12 -17.57 8.36 9.52
N LEU A 13 -17.13 9.39 10.24
CA LEU A 13 -15.85 9.36 10.97
C LEU A 13 -15.89 8.34 12.11
N ASP A 14 -16.99 8.29 12.87
CA ASP A 14 -17.14 7.35 13.98
C ASP A 14 -17.24 5.91 13.49
N GLY A 15 -17.99 5.66 12.40
CA GLY A 15 -18.01 4.35 11.75
C GLY A 15 -16.63 3.93 11.25
N ALA A 16 -15.84 4.86 10.70
CA ALA A 16 -14.47 4.58 10.27
C ALA A 16 -13.53 4.32 11.46
N ARG A 17 -13.72 4.99 12.60
CA ARG A 17 -12.94 4.74 13.82
C ARG A 17 -13.16 3.33 14.34
N GLU A 18 -14.41 2.91 14.43
CA GLU A 18 -14.79 1.56 14.87
C GLU A 18 -14.22 0.51 13.92
N ALA A 19 -14.45 0.67 12.61
CA ALA A 19 -13.99 -0.28 11.60
C ALA A 19 -12.46 -0.43 11.53
N LEU A 20 -11.72 0.65 11.78
CA LEU A 20 -10.26 0.68 11.71
C LEU A 20 -9.58 0.49 13.07
N GLY A 21 -10.33 0.47 14.18
CA GLY A 21 -9.78 0.41 15.53
C GLY A 21 -8.88 1.62 15.85
N THR A 22 -9.29 2.82 15.44
CA THR A 22 -8.51 4.06 15.61
C THR A 22 -9.19 5.04 16.54
N GLU A 23 -8.40 5.85 17.25
CA GLU A 23 -8.93 6.77 18.28
C GLU A 23 -8.93 8.24 17.79
N GLY A 24 -7.95 8.63 16.97
CA GLY A 24 -7.77 10.02 16.53
C GLY A 24 -8.19 10.28 15.09
N THR A 25 -8.82 11.42 14.82
CA THR A 25 -9.28 11.82 13.47
C THR A 25 -8.17 11.72 12.42
N SER A 26 -6.99 12.29 12.71
CA SER A 26 -5.85 12.22 11.78
C SER A 26 -5.37 10.79 11.57
N GLN A 27 -5.40 9.95 12.60
CA GLN A 27 -5.02 8.54 12.51
C GLN A 27 -6.01 7.79 11.62
N THR A 28 -7.31 7.96 11.88
CA THR A 28 -8.41 7.36 11.11
C THR A 28 -8.33 7.74 9.64
N ILE A 29 -8.19 9.03 9.33
CA ILE A 29 -8.09 9.52 7.94
C ILE A 29 -6.87 8.90 7.23
N ASN A 30 -5.70 8.95 7.86
CA ASN A 30 -4.49 8.41 7.24
C ASN A 30 -4.58 6.90 7.03
N GLN A 31 -5.16 6.15 7.97
CA GLN A 31 -5.38 4.71 7.79
C GLN A 31 -6.41 4.42 6.70
N ALA A 32 -7.55 5.14 6.68
CA ALA A 32 -8.57 4.99 5.65
C ALA A 32 -8.00 5.23 4.24
N LEU A 33 -7.20 6.29 4.06
CA LEU A 33 -6.55 6.59 2.77
C LEU A 33 -5.56 5.49 2.35
N ARG A 34 -4.79 4.93 3.29
CA ARG A 34 -3.90 3.80 3.02
C ARG A 34 -4.67 2.54 2.63
N GLU A 35 -5.78 2.28 3.30
CA GLU A 35 -6.63 1.12 3.04
C GLU A 35 -7.29 1.20 1.66
N VAL A 36 -7.77 2.38 1.26
CA VAL A 36 -8.30 2.61 -0.11
C VAL A 36 -7.21 2.39 -1.15
N ARG A 37 -6.00 2.91 -0.92
CA ARG A 37 -4.86 2.66 -1.81
C ARG A 37 -4.54 1.18 -1.91
N ARG A 38 -4.46 0.48 -0.77
CA ARG A 38 -4.17 -0.96 -0.71
C ARG A 38 -5.21 -1.78 -1.47
N ARG A 39 -6.50 -1.46 -1.31
CA ARG A 39 -7.59 -2.12 -2.05
C ARG A 39 -7.47 -1.92 -3.55
N LYS A 40 -7.10 -0.72 -3.99
CA LYS A 40 -6.83 -0.47 -5.40
C LYS A 40 -5.63 -1.26 -5.90
N GLU A 41 -4.51 -1.23 -5.18
CA GLU A 41 -3.31 -2.01 -5.54
C GLU A 41 -3.60 -3.51 -5.61
N LEU A 42 -4.42 -4.05 -4.70
CA LEU A 42 -4.84 -5.45 -4.72
C LEU A 42 -5.85 -5.75 -5.84
N ALA A 43 -6.75 -4.84 -6.17
CA ALA A 43 -7.68 -5.00 -7.28
C ALA A 43 -6.97 -4.95 -8.64
N ASP A 44 -5.94 -4.13 -8.75
CA ASP A 44 -5.06 -4.03 -9.91
C ASP A 44 -4.03 -5.18 -9.94
N PHE A 45 -3.85 -5.90 -8.84
CA PHE A 45 -2.98 -7.07 -8.74
C PHE A 45 -3.67 -8.29 -9.37
N ASP A 46 -3.41 -8.50 -10.65
CA ASP A 46 -3.88 -9.67 -11.38
C ASP A 46 -3.19 -10.95 -10.88
N VAL A 47 -3.89 -11.70 -10.02
CA VAL A 47 -3.44 -12.99 -9.45
C VAL A 47 -3.37 -14.10 -10.53
N LEU A 48 -3.90 -13.87 -11.73
CA LEU A 48 -3.79 -14.78 -12.87
C LEU A 48 -2.49 -14.59 -13.66
N ARG A 49 -1.64 -13.63 -13.27
CA ARG A 49 -0.30 -13.60 -13.83
C ARG A 49 0.42 -14.86 -13.38
N ASP A 50 0.66 -15.74 -14.34
CA ASP A 50 1.41 -16.96 -14.14
C ASP A 50 2.76 -16.62 -13.48
N ILE A 51 2.90 -17.00 -12.20
CA ILE A 51 4.16 -16.89 -11.46
C ILE A 51 5.00 -18.16 -11.67
N ASP A 52 4.59 -19.06 -12.58
CA ASP A 52 5.47 -20.08 -13.12
C ASP A 52 6.37 -19.45 -14.20
N GLY A 53 7.28 -18.58 -13.76
CA GLY A 53 8.36 -18.13 -14.61
C GLY A 53 9.17 -19.34 -15.07
N THR A 54 9.34 -19.49 -16.38
CA THR A 54 10.20 -20.52 -16.94
C THR A 54 11.63 -20.39 -16.36
N PRO A 55 12.42 -21.48 -16.32
CA PRO A 55 13.80 -21.41 -15.85
C PRO A 55 14.62 -20.30 -16.51
N GLU A 56 14.38 -20.00 -17.79
CA GLU A 56 15.01 -18.90 -18.51
C GLU A 56 14.59 -17.52 -17.98
N GLU A 57 13.30 -17.29 -17.71
CA GLU A 57 12.79 -16.00 -17.19
C GLU A 57 13.29 -15.74 -15.77
N VAL A 58 13.39 -16.79 -14.95
CA VAL A 58 14.00 -16.70 -13.61
C VAL A 58 15.49 -16.38 -13.71
N ALA A 59 16.22 -16.98 -14.64
CA ALA A 59 17.63 -16.70 -14.86
C ALA A 59 17.86 -15.25 -15.35
N ALA A 60 17.03 -14.77 -16.28
CA ALA A 60 17.07 -13.40 -16.77
C ALA A 60 16.80 -12.37 -15.65
N GLY A 61 15.79 -12.62 -14.81
CA GLY A 61 15.49 -11.76 -13.65
C GLY A 61 16.60 -11.73 -12.59
N ARG A 62 17.36 -12.82 -12.44
CA ARG A 62 18.56 -12.86 -11.58
C ARG A 62 19.71 -12.05 -12.18
N ALA A 63 19.91 -12.12 -13.49
CA ALA A 63 20.97 -11.37 -14.18
C ALA A 63 20.70 -9.86 -14.20
N SER A 64 19.44 -9.44 -14.25
CA SER A 64 19.06 -8.02 -14.23
C SER A 64 19.05 -7.38 -12.84
N ARG A 65 19.22 -8.17 -11.75
CA ARG A 65 19.47 -7.60 -10.43
C ARG A 65 20.86 -6.98 -10.45
N THR A 66 20.91 -5.67 -10.65
CA THR A 66 22.11 -4.90 -10.31
C THR A 66 22.44 -5.21 -8.84
N PRO A 67 23.66 -5.68 -8.52
CA PRO A 67 24.07 -5.83 -7.14
C PRO A 67 23.84 -4.49 -6.44
N LEU A 68 23.18 -4.49 -5.29
CA LEU A 68 23.32 -3.34 -4.39
C LEU A 68 24.82 -3.24 -4.12
N ASP A 69 25.42 -2.15 -4.58
CA ASP A 69 26.83 -1.86 -4.35
C ASP A 69 27.04 -1.93 -2.84
N PRO A 70 27.85 -2.87 -2.32
CA PRO A 70 28.24 -2.78 -0.93
C PRO A 70 29.18 -1.58 -0.84
N LEU A 71 28.95 -0.70 0.14
CA LEU A 71 29.77 0.45 0.54
C LEU A 71 29.29 1.83 0.01
N ASP A 72 28.13 2.27 0.49
CA ASP A 72 28.05 3.62 1.07
C ASP A 72 28.51 3.50 2.55
N GLU A 73 29.81 3.74 2.79
CA GLU A 73 30.37 4.08 4.12
C GLU A 73 30.68 5.58 4.19
#